data_AF-R7K7D0-F1
#
_entry.id   AF-R7K7D0-F1
#
_cell.length_a   1.000
_cell.length_b   1.000
_cell.length_c   1.000
_cell.angle_alpha   90.00
_cell.angle_beta   90.00
_cell.angle_gamma   90.00
#
_symmetry.space_group_name_H-M   'P 1'
#
loop_
_entity.id
_entity.type
_entity.pdbx_description
1 polymer ?
#
loop_
_entity_poly.entity_id
_entity_poly.type
_entity_poly.pdbx_seq_one_letter_code
_entity_poly.pdbx_strand_id
1 'polypeptide(L)'
;MIIIYRFLKSLLDKIFALIGIIIFMPLIIILSIAVAIDSKGPAIFLQERVGKGEKIFKMVKFRTMRTTGIPFDINNPVIEDDNQNLTKVGRFIRRFKLDEFLQLFNVLKGDMSFIGPRPLLPVYLEQYQPWEKEKFKLKPGMSGLAQVNGNGHLSGAERSYYDVLYIKKENPFTDLGIVFKTLLVVLRGEEKYLRHVSEKELNLISEEFETTGKISRKKYKACSEGIKVKKDSETKGDSSTKAESPDKTYGE
;
A
#
# COMPACT_ATOMS: atom_id res chain seq x y z
N MET A 1 -14.13 -13.69 -18.83
CA MET A 1 -12.95 -12.81 -18.96
C MET A 1 -12.20 -12.59 -17.65
N ILE A 2 -12.84 -12.06 -16.59
CA ILE A 2 -12.16 -11.75 -15.31
C ILE A 2 -11.65 -12.99 -14.55
N ILE A 3 -12.37 -14.12 -14.63
CA ILE A 3 -11.95 -15.39 -14.01
C ILE A 3 -10.68 -15.92 -14.68
N ILE A 4 -10.67 -15.94 -16.03
CA ILE A 4 -9.50 -16.35 -16.84
C ILE A 4 -8.30 -15.46 -16.52
N TYR A 5 -8.51 -14.14 -16.47
CA TYR A 5 -7.47 -13.19 -16.08
C TYR A 5 -6.90 -13.51 -14.69
N ARG A 6 -7.76 -13.67 -13.68
CA ARG A 6 -7.31 -13.96 -12.30
C ARG A 6 -6.57 -15.31 -12.21
N PHE A 7 -6.98 -16.31 -12.99
CA PHE A 7 -6.28 -17.59 -13.08
C PHE A 7 -4.88 -17.43 -13.68
N LEU A 8 -4.78 -16.78 -14.85
CA LEU A 8 -3.50 -16.50 -15.51
C LEU A 8 -2.58 -15.65 -14.63
N LYS A 9 -3.12 -14.61 -14.00
CA LYS A 9 -2.39 -13.78 -13.03
C LYS A 9 -1.83 -14.63 -11.90
N SER A 10 -2.63 -15.49 -11.27
CA SER A 10 -2.15 -16.32 -10.17
C SER A 10 -1.11 -17.36 -10.60
N LEU A 11 -1.10 -17.79 -11.87
CA LEU A 11 -0.06 -18.67 -12.41
C LEU A 11 1.25 -17.90 -12.63
N LEU A 12 1.16 -16.73 -13.28
CA LEU A 12 2.31 -15.83 -13.49
C LEU A 12 2.93 -15.39 -12.16
N ASP A 13 2.11 -15.05 -11.16
CA ASP A 13 2.57 -14.68 -9.82
C ASP A 13 3.43 -15.80 -9.22
N LYS A 14 3.03 -17.07 -9.34
CA LYS A 14 3.82 -18.19 -8.83
C LYS A 14 5.13 -18.40 -9.59
N ILE A 15 5.09 -18.29 -10.92
CA ILE A 15 6.27 -18.44 -11.77
C ILE A 15 7.30 -17.35 -11.46
N PHE A 16 6.89 -16.09 -11.44
CA PHE A 16 7.78 -14.97 -11.14
C PHE A 16 8.25 -14.99 -9.68
N ALA A 17 7.43 -15.43 -8.73
CA ALA A 17 7.86 -15.60 -7.35
C ALA A 17 8.92 -16.70 -7.23
N LEU A 18 8.77 -17.82 -7.92
CA LEU A 18 9.76 -18.90 -7.92
C LEU A 18 11.10 -18.41 -8.51
N ILE A 19 11.06 -17.74 -9.67
CA ILE A 19 12.24 -17.15 -10.30
C ILE A 19 12.91 -16.14 -9.36
N GLY A 20 12.12 -15.23 -8.77
CA GLY A 20 12.61 -14.24 -7.81
C GLY A 20 13.26 -14.88 -6.58
N ILE A 21 12.66 -15.93 -6.01
CA ILE A 21 13.24 -16.66 -4.88
C ILE A 21 14.60 -17.23 -5.26
N ILE A 22 14.72 -17.89 -6.41
CA ILE A 22 16.00 -18.48 -6.86
C ILE A 22 17.07 -17.39 -7.02
N ILE A 23 16.74 -16.28 -7.68
CA ILE A 23 17.66 -15.17 -7.92
C ILE A 23 18.10 -14.51 -6.61
N PHE A 24 17.15 -14.25 -5.70
CA PHE A 24 17.41 -13.55 -4.44
C PHE A 24 17.79 -14.49 -3.29
N MET A 25 17.87 -15.81 -3.51
CA MET A 25 18.19 -16.78 -2.47
C MET A 25 19.55 -16.49 -1.79
N PRO A 26 20.63 -16.19 -2.52
CA PRO A 26 21.92 -15.86 -1.89
C PRO A 26 21.80 -14.64 -0.97
N LEU A 27 21.08 -13.60 -1.40
CA LEU A 27 20.85 -12.39 -0.61
C LEU A 27 20.00 -12.70 0.63
N ILE A 28 18.93 -13.50 0.50
CA ILE A 28 18.08 -13.90 1.62
C ILE A 28 18.88 -14.67 2.68
N ILE A 29 19.78 -15.56 2.26
CA ILE A 29 20.66 -16.31 3.16
C ILE A 29 21.62 -15.37 3.88
N ILE A 30 22.30 -14.47 3.15
CA ILE A 30 23.22 -13.48 3.74
C ILE A 30 22.50 -12.61 4.78
N LEU A 31 21.32 -12.09 4.45
CA LEU A 31 20.52 -11.27 5.38
C LEU A 31 20.05 -12.09 6.59
N SER A 32 19.68 -13.36 6.39
CA SER A 32 19.28 -14.24 7.49
C SER A 32 20.42 -14.46 8.48
N ILE A 33 21.63 -14.70 7.99
CA ILE A 33 22.83 -14.83 8.82
C ILE A 33 23.13 -13.51 9.54
N ALA A 34 23.08 -12.37 8.83
CA ALA A 34 23.32 -11.06 9.43
C ALA A 34 22.34 -10.74 10.58
N VAL A 35 21.05 -11.05 10.41
CA VAL A 35 20.03 -10.87 11.45
C VAL A 35 20.27 -11.79 12.65
N ALA A 36 20.68 -13.04 12.42
CA ALA A 36 20.98 -14.01 13.46
C ALA A 36 22.22 -13.63 14.30
N ILE A 37 23.20 -12.95 13.69
CA ILE A 37 24.39 -12.43 14.38
C ILE A 37 24.05 -11.18 15.19
N ASP A 38 23.24 -10.26 14.66
CA ASP A 38 22.94 -8.97 15.31
C ASP A 38 21.97 -9.10 16.51
N SER A 39 21.18 -10.17 16.56
CA SER A 39 20.19 -10.41 17.63
C SER A 39 19.93 -11.90 17.87
N LYS A 40 19.66 -12.28 19.13
CA LYS A 40 19.36 -13.68 19.50
C LYS A 40 18.02 -14.15 18.94
N GLY A 41 17.94 -15.39 18.47
CA GLY A 41 16.73 -16.09 18.01
C GLY A 41 16.59 -16.18 16.47
N PRO A 42 15.41 -16.57 15.95
CA PRO A 42 15.21 -16.81 14.53
C PRO A 42 15.25 -15.53 13.68
N ALA A 43 15.95 -15.57 12.55
CA ALA A 43 16.05 -14.45 11.61
C ALA A 43 14.73 -14.12 10.90
N ILE A 44 13.83 -15.11 10.81
CA ILE A 44 12.52 -14.98 10.18
C ILE A 44 11.46 -14.79 11.27
N PHE A 45 10.61 -13.79 11.05
CA PHE A 45 9.44 -13.48 11.84
C PHE A 45 8.18 -13.67 11.01
N LEU A 46 7.14 -14.25 11.61
CA LEU A 46 5.85 -14.47 10.97
C LEU A 46 4.84 -13.49 11.56
N GLN A 47 4.27 -12.64 10.70
CA GLN A 47 3.29 -11.64 11.09
C GLN A 47 1.90 -12.01 10.55
N GLU A 48 0.89 -12.03 11.40
CA GLU A 48 -0.48 -12.27 10.96
C GLU A 48 -1.02 -11.11 10.13
N ARG A 49 -1.73 -11.48 9.07
CA ARG A 49 -2.35 -10.57 8.11
C ARG A 49 -3.68 -11.12 7.63
N VAL A 50 -4.60 -10.21 7.31
CA VAL A 50 -5.89 -10.55 6.69
C VAL A 50 -5.69 -10.66 5.17
N GLY A 51 -6.07 -11.80 4.61
CA GLY A 51 -5.98 -12.12 3.20
C GLY A 51 -7.33 -12.19 2.50
N LYS A 52 -7.37 -12.91 1.37
CA LYS A 52 -8.60 -13.07 0.58
C LYS A 52 -9.68 -13.79 1.37
N GLY A 53 -10.90 -13.25 1.34
CA GLY A 53 -12.06 -13.77 2.06
C GLY A 53 -11.88 -13.66 3.58
N GLU A 54 -11.17 -12.63 4.03
CA GLU A 54 -10.87 -12.34 5.43
C GLU A 54 -10.09 -13.44 6.15
N LYS A 55 -9.49 -14.38 5.40
CA LYS A 55 -8.69 -15.47 5.95
C LYS A 55 -7.36 -14.95 6.46
N ILE A 56 -7.01 -15.31 7.70
CA ILE A 56 -5.71 -14.97 8.27
C ILE A 56 -4.61 -15.81 7.63
N PHE A 57 -3.50 -15.18 7.27
CA PHE A 57 -2.29 -15.85 6.83
C PHE A 57 -1.06 -15.26 7.54
N LYS A 58 0.02 -16.05 7.55
CA LYS A 58 1.31 -15.65 8.13
C LYS A 58 2.20 -15.05 7.05
N MET A 59 2.35 -13.73 7.08
CA MET A 59 3.27 -13.00 6.22
C MET A 59 4.70 -13.15 6.73
N VAL A 60 5.61 -13.57 5.86
CA VAL A 60 7.01 -13.86 6.20
C VAL A 60 7.84 -12.57 6.10
N LYS A 61 8.59 -12.26 7.16
CA LYS A 61 9.43 -11.07 7.24
C LYS A 61 10.76 -11.38 7.92
N PHE A 62 11.75 -10.52 7.71
CA PHE A 62 12.95 -10.54 8.54
C PHE A 62 12.63 -9.96 9.92
N ARG A 63 13.24 -10.53 10.95
CA ARG A 63 13.24 -9.92 12.27
C ARG A 63 14.11 -8.67 12.25
N THR A 64 13.51 -7.51 12.51
CA THR A 64 14.22 -6.23 12.56
C THR A 64 14.37 -5.69 13.98
N MET A 65 13.63 -6.23 14.95
CA MET A 65 13.60 -5.77 16.34
C MET A 65 14.26 -6.78 17.29
N ARG A 66 14.87 -6.28 18.38
CA ARG A 66 15.54 -7.08 19.43
C ARG A 66 14.56 -7.85 20.30
N THR A 67 13.44 -7.20 20.64
CA THR A 67 12.42 -7.75 21.53
C THR A 67 11.24 -8.24 20.72
N THR A 68 10.79 -9.47 21.00
CA THR A 68 9.49 -9.95 20.53
C THR A 68 8.43 -9.55 21.56
N GLY A 69 7.25 -9.11 21.12
CA GLY A 69 6.15 -8.78 22.04
C GLY A 69 6.04 -7.32 22.49
N ILE A 70 6.62 -6.36 21.75
CA ILE A 70 6.27 -4.95 21.95
C ILE A 70 4.77 -4.80 21.63
N PRO A 71 3.96 -4.23 22.55
CA PRO A 71 2.54 -4.02 22.31
C PRO A 71 2.35 -3.24 21.01
N PHE A 72 1.49 -3.74 20.13
CA PHE A 72 1.12 -2.99 18.94
C PHE A 72 0.20 -1.84 19.35
N ASP A 73 0.69 -0.62 19.26
CA ASP A 73 -0.16 0.56 19.43
C ASP A 73 -0.96 0.78 18.15
N ILE A 74 -2.28 0.65 18.25
CA ILE A 74 -3.19 0.86 17.14
C ILE A 74 -3.19 2.31 16.65
N ASN A 75 -2.93 3.26 17.56
CA ASN A 75 -2.91 4.69 17.32
C ASN A 75 -1.56 5.16 16.76
N ASN A 76 -0.48 4.43 17.07
CA ASN A 76 0.83 4.65 16.47
C ASN A 76 1.39 3.38 15.79
N PRO A 77 0.85 3.03 14.61
CA PRO A 77 1.18 1.77 13.94
C PRO A 77 2.56 1.76 13.27
N VAL A 78 3.21 2.92 13.17
CA VAL A 78 4.50 3.07 12.49
C VAL A 78 5.59 3.06 13.55
N ILE A 79 6.40 2.00 13.54
CA ILE A 79 7.63 1.99 14.32
C ILE A 79 8.64 2.89 13.61
N GLU A 80 8.95 4.03 14.21
CA GLU A 80 9.95 4.97 13.73
C GLU A 80 11.33 4.31 13.58
N ASP A 81 12.14 4.83 12.65
CA ASP A 81 13.43 4.22 12.30
C ASP A 81 14.52 4.44 13.36
N ASP A 82 14.30 5.38 14.29
CA ASP A 82 15.15 5.69 15.44
C ASP A 82 14.79 4.85 16.69
N ASN A 83 13.77 3.99 16.60
CA ASN A 83 13.31 3.19 17.73
C ASN A 83 14.45 2.34 18.33
N GLN A 84 14.67 2.48 19.64
CA GLN A 84 15.76 1.82 20.36
C GLN A 84 15.72 0.28 20.27
N ASN A 85 14.53 -0.30 20.01
CA ASN A 85 14.38 -1.75 19.86
C ASN A 85 14.81 -2.26 18.48
N LEU A 86 15.12 -1.39 17.51
CA LEU A 86 15.61 -1.81 16.20
C LEU A 86 17.07 -2.27 16.26
N THR A 87 17.33 -3.40 15.63
CA THR A 87 18.68 -3.92 15.39
C THR A 87 19.40 -3.08 14.33
N LYS A 88 20.74 -3.13 14.27
CA LYS A 88 21.52 -2.38 13.26
C LYS A 88 21.21 -2.90 11.86
N VAL A 89 21.21 -4.22 11.70
CA VAL A 89 20.80 -4.93 10.49
C VAL A 89 19.32 -4.70 10.19
N GLY A 90 18.47 -4.66 11.22
CA GLY A 90 17.05 -4.37 11.06
C GLY A 90 16.77 -2.99 10.47
N ARG A 91 17.50 -1.95 10.92
CA ARG A 91 17.43 -0.61 10.31
C ARG A 91 17.84 -0.64 8.84
N PHE A 92 18.92 -1.35 8.50
CA PHE A 92 19.35 -1.53 7.11
C PHE A 92 18.27 -2.21 6.27
N ILE A 93 17.71 -3.34 6.74
CA ILE A 93 16.64 -4.07 6.04
C ILE A 93 15.43 -3.18 5.77
N ARG A 94 14.96 -2.40 6.76
CA ARG A 94 13.80 -1.51 6.60
C ARG A 94 14.08 -0.37 5.63
N ARG A 95 15.25 0.27 5.73
CA ARG A 95 15.66 1.38 4.86
C ARG A 95 15.65 0.99 3.38
N PHE A 96 16.14 -0.21 3.08
CA PHE A 96 16.21 -0.73 1.71
C PHE A 96 15.03 -1.63 1.33
N LYS A 97 13.99 -1.72 2.18
CA LYS A 97 12.79 -2.56 1.99
C LYS A 97 13.12 -4.03 1.61
N LEU A 98 14.20 -4.57 2.18
CA LEU A 98 14.69 -5.92 1.84
C LEU A 98 13.80 -7.03 2.43
N ASP A 99 12.86 -6.69 3.31
CA ASP A 99 11.84 -7.63 3.83
C ASP A 99 10.78 -8.00 2.80
N GLU A 100 10.69 -7.29 1.67
CA GLU A 100 9.82 -7.64 0.56
C GLU A 100 10.23 -8.95 -0.15
N PHE A 101 11.53 -9.30 -0.13
CA PHE A 101 12.00 -10.54 -0.77
C PHE A 101 11.46 -11.80 -0.11
N LEU A 102 11.30 -11.81 1.23
CA LEU A 102 10.70 -12.94 1.94
C LEU A 102 9.21 -13.10 1.63
N GLN A 103 8.52 -12.04 1.22
CA GLN A 103 7.10 -12.12 0.86
C GLN A 103 6.88 -12.87 -0.46
N LEU A 104 7.93 -13.08 -1.28
CA LEU A 104 7.85 -13.95 -2.46
C LEU A 104 7.42 -15.38 -2.09
N PHE A 105 7.78 -15.88 -0.90
CA PHE A 105 7.30 -17.18 -0.41
C PHE A 105 5.77 -17.17 -0.19
N ASN A 106 5.19 -16.06 0.27
CA ASN A 106 3.74 -15.92 0.40
C ASN A 106 3.05 -15.85 -0.97
N VAL A 107 3.67 -15.22 -1.96
CA VAL A 107 3.16 -15.19 -3.34
C VAL A 107 3.20 -16.60 -3.94
N LEU A 108 4.31 -17.31 -3.80
CA LEU A 108 4.48 -18.68 -4.30
C LEU A 108 3.46 -19.64 -3.68
N LYS A 109 3.26 -19.56 -2.36
CA LYS A 109 2.24 -20.33 -1.62
C LYS A 109 0.81 -19.98 -2.05
N GLY A 110 0.61 -18.77 -2.56
CA GLY A 110 -0.67 -18.28 -3.06
C GLY A 110 -1.49 -17.48 -2.04
N ASP A 111 -0.91 -17.15 -0.89
CA ASP A 111 -1.50 -16.27 0.12
C ASP A 111 -1.54 -14.81 -0.37
N MET A 112 -0.53 -14.41 -1.17
CA MET A 112 -0.37 -13.08 -1.76
C MET A 112 -0.30 -13.11 -3.30
N SER A 113 -0.28 -11.93 -3.90
CA SER A 113 -0.05 -11.62 -5.32
C SER A 113 1.04 -10.54 -5.42
N PHE A 114 1.66 -10.34 -6.59
CA PHE A 114 2.55 -9.18 -6.79
C PHE A 114 1.77 -7.86 -6.72
N ILE A 115 0.60 -7.82 -7.36
CA ILE A 115 -0.27 -6.65 -7.43
C ILE A 115 -1.61 -6.97 -6.75
N GLY A 116 -2.02 -6.13 -5.81
CA GLY A 116 -3.25 -6.28 -5.05
C GLY A 116 -3.36 -5.30 -3.88
N PRO A 117 -4.48 -5.31 -3.13
CA PRO A 117 -4.65 -4.50 -1.93
C PRO A 117 -3.59 -4.77 -0.88
N ARG A 118 -3.22 -3.79 -0.06
CA ARG A 118 -2.19 -3.99 0.96
C ARG A 118 -2.68 -4.98 2.06
N PRO A 119 -1.85 -5.95 2.51
CA PRO A 119 -2.23 -6.85 3.59
C PRO A 119 -2.38 -6.09 4.91
N LEU A 120 -3.52 -6.29 5.59
CA LEU A 120 -3.90 -5.57 6.81
C LEU A 120 -3.62 -6.38 8.07
N LEU A 121 -3.31 -5.71 9.19
CA LEU A 121 -3.28 -6.36 10.52
C LEU A 121 -4.70 -6.77 10.96
N PRO A 122 -4.87 -7.95 11.57
CA PRO A 122 -6.19 -8.41 12.04
C PRO A 122 -6.92 -7.44 12.96
N VAL A 123 -6.17 -6.72 13.81
CA VAL A 123 -6.71 -5.73 14.77
C VAL A 123 -7.53 -4.61 14.11
N TYR A 124 -7.28 -4.32 12.84
CA TYR A 124 -8.04 -3.29 12.12
C TYR A 124 -9.33 -3.80 11.49
N LEU A 125 -9.56 -5.11 11.43
CA LEU A 125 -10.67 -5.68 10.66
C LEU A 125 -12.05 -5.22 11.15
N GLU A 126 -12.17 -4.98 12.46
CA GLU A 126 -13.41 -4.52 13.10
C GLU A 126 -13.70 -3.03 12.86
N GLN A 127 -12.66 -2.22 12.58
CA GLN A 127 -12.80 -0.78 12.36
C GLN A 127 -13.23 -0.43 10.93
N TYR A 128 -13.21 -1.40 10.02
CA TYR A 128 -13.48 -1.19 8.61
C TYR A 128 -14.98 -1.12 8.33
N GLN A 129 -15.37 -0.11 7.55
CA GLN A 129 -16.71 -0.02 7.01
C GLN A 129 -16.98 -1.17 6.01
N PRO A 130 -18.24 -1.59 5.84
CA PRO A 130 -18.59 -2.68 4.92
C PRO A 130 -18.04 -2.49 3.49
N TRP A 131 -18.05 -1.25 2.97
CA TRP A 131 -17.53 -0.95 1.64
C TRP A 131 -16.01 -1.12 1.55
N GLU A 132 -15.27 -0.86 2.62
CA GLU A 132 -13.81 -1.00 2.67
C GLU A 132 -13.41 -2.49 2.66
N LYS A 133 -14.22 -3.36 3.28
CA LYS A 133 -14.00 -4.81 3.32
C LYS A 133 -14.09 -5.46 1.94
N GLU A 134 -14.65 -4.78 0.93
CA GLU A 134 -14.63 -5.24 -0.46
C GLU A 134 -13.21 -5.60 -0.93
N LYS A 135 -12.17 -4.93 -0.41
CA LYS A 135 -10.76 -5.22 -0.71
C LYS A 135 -10.36 -6.67 -0.49
N PHE A 136 -10.97 -7.35 0.49
CA PHE A 136 -10.68 -8.74 0.81
C PHE A 136 -11.24 -9.74 -0.23
N LYS A 137 -11.95 -9.28 -1.27
CA LYS A 137 -12.35 -10.15 -2.39
C LYS A 137 -11.16 -10.61 -3.25
N LEU A 138 -10.03 -9.91 -3.18
CA LEU A 138 -8.79 -10.24 -3.87
C LEU A 138 -7.69 -10.69 -2.91
N LYS A 139 -6.67 -11.35 -3.46
CA LYS A 139 -5.45 -11.63 -2.71
C LYS A 139 -4.73 -10.30 -2.43
N PRO A 140 -4.16 -10.12 -1.23
CA PRO A 140 -3.31 -8.96 -0.97
C PRO A 140 -2.08 -8.96 -1.88
N GLY A 141 -1.57 -7.76 -2.16
CA GLY A 141 -0.44 -7.50 -3.04
C GLY A 141 0.81 -7.03 -2.30
N MET A 142 1.98 -7.32 -2.86
CA MET A 142 3.23 -6.65 -2.48
C MET A 142 3.18 -5.15 -2.82
N SER A 143 2.76 -4.84 -4.06
CA SER A 143 2.39 -3.50 -4.51
C SER A 143 0.92 -3.44 -4.88
N GLY A 144 0.40 -2.24 -5.09
CA GLY A 144 -1.02 -2.00 -5.33
C GLY A 144 -1.30 -0.54 -5.65
N LEU A 145 -2.57 -0.26 -5.93
CA LEU A 145 -2.95 1.08 -6.37
C LEU A 145 -2.77 2.11 -5.27
N ALA A 146 -3.06 1.78 -4.01
CA ALA A 146 -2.81 2.65 -2.87
C ALA A 146 -1.31 2.94 -2.72
N GLN A 147 -0.46 1.91 -2.88
CA GLN A 147 0.99 2.01 -2.75
C GLN A 147 1.60 3.01 -3.76
N VAL A 148 1.07 3.05 -4.99
CA VAL A 148 1.60 3.93 -6.04
C VAL A 148 0.96 5.33 -6.12
N ASN A 149 0.00 5.64 -5.23
CA ASN A 149 -0.66 6.96 -5.16
C ASN A 149 -0.46 7.67 -3.81
N GLY A 150 0.52 7.25 -3.01
CA GLY A 150 0.90 7.93 -1.76
C GLY A 150 1.14 7.02 -0.57
N ASN A 151 0.65 5.77 -0.60
CA ASN A 151 0.94 4.73 0.40
C ASN A 151 0.83 5.19 1.86
N GLY A 152 1.96 5.51 2.52
CA GLY A 152 2.05 5.90 3.92
C GLY A 152 1.51 7.30 4.21
N HIS A 153 1.44 8.16 3.21
CA HIS A 153 0.91 9.53 3.32
C HIS A 153 -0.61 9.61 3.17
N LEU A 154 -1.27 8.48 2.90
CA LEU A 154 -2.73 8.38 2.77
C LEU A 154 -3.36 7.90 4.10
N SER A 155 -4.51 8.48 4.43
CA SER A 155 -5.36 8.00 5.52
C SER A 155 -5.83 6.55 5.29
N GLY A 156 -6.40 5.92 6.33
CA GLY A 156 -6.98 4.57 6.22
C GLY A 156 -8.05 4.48 5.13
N ALA A 157 -9.01 5.42 5.16
CA ALA A 157 -10.11 5.48 4.20
C ALA A 157 -9.63 5.75 2.76
N GLU A 158 -8.64 6.63 2.57
CA GLU A 158 -8.04 6.86 1.24
C GLU A 158 -7.35 5.62 0.68
N ARG A 159 -6.66 4.85 1.52
CA ARG A 159 -6.07 3.57 1.10
C ARG A 159 -7.15 2.56 0.71
N SER A 160 -8.19 2.43 1.54
CA SER A 160 -9.35 1.57 1.24
C SER A 160 -10.02 1.97 -0.07
N TYR A 161 -10.16 3.27 -0.35
CA TYR A 161 -10.66 3.79 -1.62
C TYR A 161 -9.84 3.24 -2.80
N TYR A 162 -8.51 3.38 -2.80
CA TYR A 162 -7.67 2.87 -3.88
C TYR A 162 -7.67 1.34 -3.98
N ASP A 163 -7.74 0.63 -2.85
CA ASP A 163 -7.83 -0.83 -2.83
C ASP A 163 -9.14 -1.32 -3.48
N VAL A 164 -10.25 -0.66 -3.17
CA VAL A 164 -11.57 -0.95 -3.77
C VAL A 164 -11.61 -0.54 -5.24
N LEU A 165 -10.95 0.56 -5.62
CA LEU A 165 -10.80 0.96 -7.02
C LEU A 165 -10.10 -0.11 -7.85
N TYR A 166 -9.03 -0.66 -7.29
CA TYR A 166 -8.25 -1.67 -7.97
C TYR A 166 -9.13 -2.89 -8.32
N ILE A 167 -10.00 -3.33 -7.40
CA ILE A 167 -10.94 -4.43 -7.67
C ILE A 167 -11.82 -4.15 -8.90
N LYS A 168 -12.30 -2.91 -9.04
CA LYS A 168 -13.19 -2.54 -10.15
C LYS A 168 -12.45 -2.36 -11.48
N LYS A 169 -11.15 -2.09 -11.42
CA LYS A 169 -10.29 -1.86 -12.59
C LYS A 169 -9.35 -3.02 -12.84
N GLU A 170 -9.46 -4.16 -12.15
CA GLU A 170 -8.50 -5.25 -12.32
C GLU A 170 -8.46 -5.73 -13.78
N ASN A 171 -7.29 -5.58 -14.40
CA ASN A 171 -6.98 -6.05 -15.74
C ASN A 171 -5.45 -5.98 -15.95
N PRO A 172 -4.91 -6.69 -16.96
CA PRO A 172 -3.46 -6.73 -17.19
C PRO A 172 -2.82 -5.35 -17.39
N PHE A 173 -3.49 -4.41 -18.05
CA PHE A 173 -2.97 -3.06 -18.28
C PHE A 173 -2.88 -2.25 -17.00
N THR A 174 -3.82 -2.45 -16.09
CA THR A 174 -3.80 -1.79 -14.77
C THR A 174 -2.69 -2.35 -13.92
N ASP A 175 -2.47 -3.67 -13.92
CA ASP A 175 -1.34 -4.29 -13.23
C ASP A 175 -0.01 -3.81 -13.79
N LEU A 176 0.16 -3.79 -15.10
CA LEU A 176 1.39 -3.29 -15.75
C LEU A 176 1.64 -1.81 -15.42
N GLY A 177 0.58 -0.99 -15.41
CA GLY A 177 0.67 0.40 -15.00
C GLY A 177 1.09 0.56 -13.53
N ILE A 178 0.63 -0.31 -12.63
CA ILE A 178 1.06 -0.32 -11.23
C ILE A 178 2.52 -0.76 -11.12
N VAL A 179 2.96 -1.79 -11.84
CA VAL A 179 4.37 -2.23 -11.87
C VAL A 179 5.28 -1.07 -12.27
N PHE A 180 4.99 -0.41 -13.40
CA PHE A 180 5.79 0.71 -13.86
C PHE A 180 5.79 1.89 -12.87
N LYS A 181 4.64 2.24 -12.31
CA LYS A 181 4.57 3.27 -11.27
C LYS A 181 5.31 2.89 -10.00
N THR A 182 5.32 1.60 -9.62
CA THR A 182 6.07 1.11 -8.46
C THR A 182 7.56 1.38 -8.66
N LEU A 183 8.10 1.10 -9.84
CA LEU A 183 9.49 1.43 -10.17
C LEU A 183 9.76 2.94 -10.05
N LEU A 184 8.85 3.78 -10.58
CA LEU A 184 8.98 5.23 -10.47
C LEU A 184 8.92 5.74 -9.03
N VAL A 185 8.04 5.17 -8.20
CA VAL A 185 7.88 5.52 -6.78
C VAL A 185 9.14 5.15 -6.00
N VAL A 186 9.72 3.96 -6.25
CA VAL A 186 10.97 3.54 -5.63
C VAL A 186 12.13 4.48 -6.00
N LEU A 187 12.15 4.99 -7.24
CA LEU A 187 13.22 5.89 -7.71
C LEU A 187 13.04 7.36 -7.31
N ARG A 188 11.80 7.85 -7.20
CA ARG A 188 11.48 9.29 -7.04
C ARG A 188 10.81 9.64 -5.72
N GLY A 189 10.51 8.67 -4.87
CA GLY A 189 9.80 8.84 -3.60
C GLY A 189 8.27 8.76 -3.72
N GLU A 190 7.63 8.41 -2.61
CA GLU A 190 6.17 8.23 -2.51
C GLU A 190 5.41 9.57 -2.57
N GLU A 191 5.95 10.63 -1.95
CA GLU A 191 5.32 11.97 -1.87
C GLU A 191 5.00 12.58 -3.24
N LYS A 192 5.88 12.37 -4.24
CA LYS A 192 5.69 12.91 -5.59
C LYS A 192 4.44 12.37 -6.29
N TYR A 193 3.96 11.21 -5.85
CA TYR A 193 2.80 10.52 -6.41
C TYR A 193 1.59 10.57 -5.47
N LEU A 194 1.66 11.35 -4.39
CA LEU A 194 0.56 11.54 -3.45
C LEU A 194 -0.65 12.16 -4.15
N ARG A 195 -1.77 11.45 -4.10
CA ARG A 195 -3.07 11.97 -4.51
C ARG A 195 -4.06 11.73 -3.39
N HIS A 196 -4.43 12.79 -2.71
CA HIS A 196 -5.52 12.75 -1.74
C HIS A 196 -6.86 12.44 -2.41
N VAL A 197 -7.70 11.70 -1.70
CA VAL A 197 -9.09 11.45 -2.09
C VAL A 197 -9.96 12.46 -1.35
N SER A 198 -10.80 13.19 -2.08
CA SER A 198 -11.70 14.16 -1.44
C SER A 198 -12.76 13.45 -0.58
N GLU A 199 -13.22 14.11 0.49
CA GLU A 199 -14.32 13.58 1.31
C GLU A 199 -15.58 13.29 0.49
N LYS A 200 -15.85 14.12 -0.52
CA LYS A 200 -16.94 13.89 -1.48
C LYS A 200 -16.80 12.55 -2.20
N GLU A 201 -15.59 12.20 -2.63
CA GLU A 201 -15.33 10.90 -3.28
C GLU A 201 -15.52 9.72 -2.34
N LEU A 202 -15.15 9.86 -1.05
CA LEU A 202 -15.34 8.84 -0.03
C LEU A 202 -16.83 8.63 0.29
N ASN A 203 -17.57 9.72 0.55
CA ASN A 203 -18.99 9.67 0.88
C ASN A 203 -19.81 9.06 -0.27
N LEU A 204 -19.52 9.44 -1.52
CA LEU A 204 -20.19 8.88 -2.69
C LEU A 204 -20.04 7.36 -2.80
N ILE A 205 -18.88 6.81 -2.41
CA ILE A 205 -18.65 5.36 -2.42
C ILE A 205 -19.40 4.67 -1.28
N SER A 206 -19.38 5.26 -0.08
CA SER A 206 -20.12 4.72 1.07
C SER A 206 -21.60 4.65 0.75
N GLU A 207 -22.19 5.77 0.31
CA GLU A 207 -23.61 5.88 -0.05
C GLU A 207 -24.01 4.91 -1.17
N GLU A 208 -23.17 4.76 -2.20
CA GLU A 208 -23.45 3.82 -3.29
C GLU A 208 -23.45 2.37 -2.79
N PHE A 209 -22.49 2.01 -1.94
CA PHE A 209 -22.41 0.68 -1.37
C PHE A 209 -23.58 0.41 -0.43
N GLU A 210 -23.96 1.36 0.42
CA GLU A 210 -25.13 1.25 1.32
C GLU A 210 -26.43 1.07 0.53
N THR A 211 -26.61 1.81 -0.56
CA THR A 211 -27.84 1.76 -1.38
C THR A 211 -27.94 0.47 -2.19
N THR A 212 -26.82 -0.04 -2.72
CA THR A 212 -26.85 -1.11 -3.75
C THR A 212 -26.19 -2.42 -3.33
N GLY A 213 -25.50 -2.43 -2.18
CA GLY A 213 -24.63 -3.52 -1.73
C GLY A 213 -23.42 -3.76 -2.63
N LYS A 214 -23.16 -2.86 -3.60
CA LYS A 214 -22.12 -2.98 -4.62
C LYS A 214 -21.54 -1.60 -4.94
N ILE A 215 -20.35 -1.58 -5.53
CA ILE A 215 -19.72 -0.35 -6.04
C ILE A 215 -19.58 -0.46 -7.55
N SER A 216 -20.13 0.51 -8.31
CA SER A 216 -20.10 0.54 -9.77
C SER A 216 -18.86 1.23 -10.32
N ARG A 217 -18.36 0.73 -11.45
CA ARG A 217 -17.19 1.28 -12.15
C ARG A 217 -17.45 2.67 -12.77
N LYS A 218 -18.70 2.99 -13.11
CA LYS A 218 -19.07 4.23 -13.83
C LYS A 218 -19.02 5.48 -12.94
N LYS A 219 -19.59 5.42 -11.73
CA LYS A 219 -19.52 6.52 -10.74
C LYS A 219 -18.08 6.85 -10.36
N TYR A 220 -17.23 5.82 -10.28
CA TYR A 220 -15.80 5.95 -10.01
C TYR A 220 -15.04 6.83 -11.03
N LYS A 221 -15.29 6.63 -12.33
CA LYS A 221 -14.59 7.34 -13.40
C LYS A 221 -14.97 8.83 -13.40
N ALA A 222 -16.26 9.12 -13.19
CA ALA A 222 -16.80 10.48 -13.08
C ALA A 222 -16.21 11.26 -11.89
N CYS A 223 -16.04 10.64 -10.72
CA CYS A 223 -15.35 11.25 -9.58
C CYS A 223 -13.89 11.64 -9.91
N SER A 224 -13.14 10.70 -10.51
CA SER A 224 -11.73 10.93 -10.81
C SER A 224 -11.48 11.93 -11.95
N GLU A 225 -12.42 12.07 -12.88
CA GLU A 225 -12.32 12.95 -14.06
C GLU A 225 -12.98 14.32 -13.81
N GLY A 226 -14.12 14.38 -13.12
CA GLY A 226 -14.80 15.64 -12.78
C GLY A 226 -13.99 16.57 -11.87
N ILE A 227 -13.09 16.01 -11.05
CA ILE A 227 -12.13 16.78 -10.24
C ILE A 227 -10.91 17.21 -11.06
N LYS A 228 -10.43 16.40 -12.01
CA LYS A 228 -9.37 16.84 -12.94
C LYS A 228 -9.80 18.08 -13.73
N VAL A 229 -11.03 18.08 -14.24
CA VAL A 229 -11.60 19.24 -14.97
C VAL A 229 -11.67 20.47 -14.06
N LYS A 230 -12.05 20.33 -12.78
CA LYS A 230 -12.07 21.47 -11.84
C LYS A 230 -10.67 21.97 -11.44
N LYS A 231 -9.71 21.07 -11.24
CA LYS A 231 -8.32 21.43 -10.87
C LYS A 231 -7.56 22.09 -12.02
N ASP A 232 -7.85 21.68 -13.26
CA ASP A 232 -7.31 22.30 -14.48
C ASP A 232 -8.00 23.65 -14.80
N SER A 233 -9.23 23.89 -14.31
CA SER A 233 -9.91 25.20 -14.40
C SER A 233 -9.52 26.19 -13.29
N GLU A 234 -9.15 25.71 -12.09
CA GLU A 234 -8.69 26.56 -10.99
C GLU A 234 -7.23 26.99 -11.13
N THR A 235 -6.42 26.31 -11.95
CA THR A 235 -5.02 26.71 -12.25
C THR A 235 -4.87 27.69 -13.41
N LYS A 236 -5.97 28.15 -14.02
CA LYS A 236 -5.96 29.11 -15.15
C LYS A 236 -6.61 30.47 -14.85
N GLY A 237 -6.99 30.73 -13.60
CA GLY A 237 -7.69 31.95 -13.22
C GLY A 237 -7.18 32.56 -11.93
N ASP A 238 -5.92 33.03 -11.91
CA ASP A 238 -5.61 34.34 -11.31
C ASP A 238 -4.19 34.78 -11.67
N SER A 239 -4.09 35.55 -12.75
CA SER A 239 -2.88 36.27 -13.12
C SER A 239 -3.25 37.66 -13.63
N SER A 240 -3.87 38.48 -12.78
CA SER A 240 -3.91 39.93 -12.99
C SER A 240 -4.53 40.66 -11.80
N THR A 241 -3.69 41.16 -10.89
CA THR A 241 -3.73 42.56 -10.45
C THR A 241 -2.48 42.89 -9.64
N LYS A 242 -1.58 43.68 -10.26
CA LYS A 242 -0.63 44.55 -9.57
C LYS A 242 -1.40 45.74 -8.98
N ALA A 243 -1.10 46.12 -7.74
CA ALA A 243 -1.06 47.49 -7.22
C ALA A 243 -0.68 47.39 -5.73
N GLU A 244 0.55 47.74 -5.36
CA GLU A 244 0.94 49.03 -4.76
C GLU A 244 1.17 48.88 -3.25
N SER A 245 2.43 48.98 -2.86
CA SER A 245 2.84 49.27 -1.49
C SER A 245 2.38 50.69 -1.11
N PRO A 246 2.01 50.89 0.16
CA PRO A 246 2.68 51.97 0.87
C PRO A 246 3.15 51.56 2.26
N ASP A 247 4.36 52.01 2.51
CA ASP A 247 5.02 52.30 3.77
C ASP A 247 4.06 52.83 4.87
N LYS A 248 4.21 52.34 6.11
CA LYS A 248 4.10 53.14 7.35
C LYS A 248 4.44 52.34 8.62
N THR A 249 5.24 53.03 9.42
CA THR A 249 5.79 52.83 10.75
C THR A 249 4.77 52.86 11.90
N TYR A 250 5.30 52.59 13.11
CA TYR A 250 4.76 52.72 14.49
C TYR A 250 4.04 51.46 15.01
N GLY A 251 4.34 50.86 16.17
CA GLY A 251 5.09 51.31 17.34
C GLY A 251 4.23 51.13 18.59
N GLU A 252 4.54 50.13 19.41
CA GLU A 252 4.54 50.06 20.90
C GLU A 252 4.83 48.61 21.33
#